data_AF-A0A519HLF5-F1
#
_entry.id   AF-A0A519HLF5-F1
#
_cell.length_a   1.000
_cell.length_b   1.000
_cell.length_c   1.000
_cell.angle_alpha   90.00
_cell.angle_beta   90.00
_cell.angle_gamma   90.00
#
_symmetry.space_group_name_H-M   'P 1'
#
loop_
_entity.id
_entity.type
_entity.pdbx_description
1 polymer ?
#
loop_
_entity_poly.entity_id
_entity_poly.type
_entity_poly.pdbx_seq_one_letter_code
_entity_poly.pdbx_strand_id
1 'polypeptide(L)'
;MLGHVLAVAGVMLVGAAGAATAQEVSTQSAYVQGSLNLLLGERVTLTRSDDGTYALTSVGLVQITDILPPADTKPEDVRGLLTTPAGTLSFGLQSRRDVGSILRVENATGKGIRYVAYIRRVSQGAVTEPRRTSVCTVPPGLVVFEHWPEPVFQVIAASFEDVEGDAPVCESHDVNE
;
A
#
# COMPACT_ATOMS: atom_id res chain seq x y z
N MET A 1 -48.03 54.34 -14.13
CA MET A 1 -48.89 54.68 -12.97
C MET A 1 -49.32 53.39 -12.31
N LEU A 2 -49.04 53.27 -11.00
CA LEU A 2 -49.57 52.34 -9.98
C LEU A 2 -49.46 50.81 -10.27
N GLY A 3 -49.06 49.95 -9.33
CA GLY A 3 -48.83 50.10 -7.90
C GLY A 3 -48.26 48.80 -7.32
N HIS A 4 -47.57 48.95 -6.19
CA HIS A 4 -46.90 47.90 -5.41
C HIS A 4 -47.89 46.97 -4.70
N VAL A 5 -47.50 45.70 -4.46
CA VAL A 5 -47.72 44.99 -3.17
C VAL A 5 -46.49 44.12 -2.86
N LEU A 6 -46.10 44.16 -1.59
CA LEU A 6 -44.91 43.60 -0.94
C LEU A 6 -44.95 42.07 -0.69
N ALA A 7 -43.73 41.51 -0.70
CA ALA A 7 -43.09 40.56 0.23
C ALA A 7 -43.80 39.25 0.65
N VAL A 8 -43.07 38.12 0.58
CA VAL A 8 -42.64 37.33 1.76
C VAL A 8 -41.33 36.59 1.42
N ALA A 9 -40.41 36.60 2.38
CA ALA A 9 -39.11 35.95 2.37
C ALA A 9 -39.17 34.42 2.36
N GLY A 10 -38.16 33.80 1.76
CA GLY A 10 -37.86 32.38 1.90
C GLY A 10 -36.38 32.16 1.66
N VAL A 11 -35.55 32.38 2.68
CA VAL A 11 -34.17 31.89 2.68
C VAL A 11 -34.25 30.38 2.82
N MET A 12 -33.96 29.64 1.74
CA MET A 12 -33.58 28.24 1.86
C MET A 12 -32.05 28.19 1.94
N LEU A 13 -31.54 28.01 3.16
CA LEU A 13 -30.25 27.38 3.37
C LEU A 13 -30.37 25.94 2.85
N VAL A 14 -29.82 25.66 1.68
CA VAL A 14 -29.50 24.27 1.31
C VAL A 14 -28.08 24.03 1.76
N GLY A 15 -27.97 23.21 2.80
CA GLY A 15 -26.72 22.85 3.46
C GLY A 15 -25.68 22.33 2.47
N ALA A 16 -24.43 22.62 2.80
CA ALA A 16 -23.28 21.94 2.23
C ALA A 16 -23.39 20.45 2.55
N ALA A 17 -24.01 19.69 1.65
CA ALA A 17 -23.75 18.27 1.53
C ALA A 17 -22.30 18.17 1.08
N GLY A 18 -21.40 17.93 2.04
CA GLY A 18 -20.03 17.54 1.73
C GLY A 18 -20.11 16.36 0.77
N ALA A 19 -19.72 16.60 -0.48
CA ALA A 19 -19.53 15.54 -1.43
C ALA A 19 -18.46 14.64 -0.83
N ALA A 20 -18.86 13.50 -0.27
CA ALA A 20 -17.98 12.36 -0.14
C ALA A 20 -17.50 12.08 -1.57
N THR A 21 -16.31 12.56 -1.89
CA THR A 21 -15.66 12.24 -3.15
C THR A 21 -15.59 10.73 -3.21
N ALA A 22 -16.40 10.11 -4.07
CA ALA A 22 -16.22 8.72 -4.42
C ALA A 22 -14.74 8.60 -4.82
N GLN A 23 -13.96 7.91 -3.99
CA GLN A 23 -12.54 7.73 -4.25
C GLN A 23 -12.45 6.90 -5.52
N GLU A 24 -12.10 7.56 -6.61
CA GLU A 24 -11.98 6.96 -7.94
C GLU A 24 -11.05 5.75 -7.81
N VAL A 25 -11.53 4.58 -8.26
CA VAL A 25 -10.73 3.35 -8.21
C VAL A 25 -9.56 3.58 -9.16
N SER A 26 -8.40 3.91 -8.59
CA SER A 26 -7.17 4.10 -9.36
C SER A 26 -6.95 2.87 -10.24
N THR A 27 -6.69 3.09 -11.51
CA THR A 27 -6.41 2.02 -12.48
C THR A 27 -4.95 1.60 -12.50
N GLN A 28 -4.09 2.33 -11.77
CA GLN A 28 -2.67 2.06 -11.59
C GLN A 28 -2.26 2.34 -10.14
N SER A 29 -1.16 1.72 -9.71
CA SER A 29 -0.55 2.04 -8.43
C SER A 29 -0.04 3.48 -8.40
N ALA A 30 -0.12 4.11 -7.23
CA ALA A 30 0.27 5.50 -7.05
C ALA A 30 0.82 5.75 -5.65
N TYR A 31 1.73 6.71 -5.52
CA TYR A 31 2.18 7.24 -4.24
C TYR A 31 1.69 8.66 -4.05
N VAL A 32 0.77 8.86 -3.10
CA VAL A 32 0.09 10.15 -2.88
C VAL A 32 0.10 10.45 -1.40
N GLN A 33 0.56 11.65 -1.03
CA GLN A 33 0.54 12.16 0.35
C GLN A 33 1.11 11.16 1.39
N GLY A 34 2.24 10.53 1.09
CA GLY A 34 2.89 9.59 2.02
C GLY A 34 2.31 8.16 2.01
N SER A 35 1.35 7.89 1.14
CA SER A 35 0.67 6.59 1.05
C SER A 35 0.86 5.97 -0.33
N LEU A 36 1.39 4.75 -0.35
CA LEU A 36 1.46 3.88 -1.52
C LEU A 36 0.14 3.11 -1.66
N ASN A 37 -0.57 3.35 -2.75
CA ASN A 37 -1.65 2.52 -3.23
C ASN A 37 -1.07 1.54 -4.25
N LEU A 38 -0.90 0.27 -3.87
CA LEU A 38 -0.36 -0.79 -4.71
C LEU A 38 -1.47 -1.72 -5.17
N LEU A 39 -1.59 -1.92 -6.48
CA LEU A 39 -2.58 -2.81 -7.09
C LEU A 39 -1.98 -4.20 -7.38
N LEU A 40 -2.87 -5.19 -7.42
CA LEU A 40 -2.53 -6.56 -7.80
C LEU A 40 -1.99 -6.61 -9.25
N GLY A 41 -0.89 -7.33 -9.41
CA GLY A 41 -0.19 -7.49 -10.68
C GLY A 41 0.83 -6.40 -10.97
N GLU A 42 1.08 -5.51 -10.02
CA GLU A 42 2.03 -4.42 -10.16
C GLU A 42 3.19 -4.52 -9.16
N ARG A 43 4.31 -3.91 -9.57
CA ARG A 43 5.46 -3.58 -8.76
C ARG A 43 5.67 -2.07 -8.81
N VAL A 44 5.85 -1.48 -7.63
CA VAL A 44 6.17 -0.07 -7.44
C VAL A 44 7.55 0.07 -6.85
N THR A 45 8.35 0.99 -7.38
CA THR A 45 9.63 1.38 -6.76
C THR A 45 9.56 2.85 -6.33
N LEU A 46 9.89 3.08 -5.07
CA LEU A 46 10.02 4.38 -4.44
C LEU A 46 11.51 4.70 -4.23
N THR A 47 11.95 5.91 -4.56
CA THR A 47 13.27 6.42 -4.17
C THR A 47 13.15 7.14 -2.85
N ARG A 48 14.07 6.88 -1.91
CA ARG A 48 14.16 7.58 -0.63
C ARG A 48 15.06 8.82 -0.79
N SER A 49 14.58 9.96 -0.36
CA SER A 49 15.33 11.22 -0.27
C SER A 49 16.17 11.27 1.01
N ASP A 50 17.13 12.19 1.08
CA ASP A 50 17.98 12.37 2.27
C ASP A 50 17.17 12.79 3.52
N ASP A 51 16.08 13.54 3.32
CA ASP A 51 15.15 13.97 4.37
C ASP A 51 14.20 12.85 4.86
N GLY A 52 14.34 11.63 4.34
CA GLY A 52 13.51 10.48 4.70
C GLY A 52 12.17 10.40 3.97
N THR A 53 11.86 11.35 3.08
CA THR A 53 10.67 11.26 2.24
C THR A 53 10.87 10.28 1.08
N TYR A 54 9.76 9.87 0.46
CA TYR A 54 9.77 8.96 -0.68
C TYR A 54 9.12 9.59 -1.90
N ALA A 55 9.60 9.22 -3.08
CA ALA A 55 9.01 9.59 -4.36
C ALA A 55 8.81 8.36 -5.24
N LEU A 56 7.65 8.26 -5.88
CA LEU A 56 7.37 7.22 -6.87
C LEU A 56 8.33 7.37 -8.06
N THR A 57 9.05 6.31 -8.39
CA THR A 57 10.02 6.29 -9.48
C THR A 57 9.55 5.41 -10.64
N SER A 58 8.91 4.29 -10.34
CA SER A 58 8.35 3.41 -11.37
C SER A 58 7.15 2.63 -10.89
N VAL A 59 6.29 2.31 -11.86
CA VAL A 59 5.23 1.30 -11.76
C VAL A 59 5.42 0.35 -12.94
N GLY A 60 5.41 -0.95 -12.68
CA GLY A 60 5.55 -1.97 -13.72
C GLY A 60 4.70 -3.20 -13.40
N LEU A 61 4.45 -4.03 -14.40
CA LEU A 61 3.76 -5.29 -14.20
C LEU A 61 4.69 -6.33 -13.58
N VAL A 62 4.12 -7.24 -12.79
CA VAL A 62 4.86 -8.32 -12.13
C VAL A 62 4.11 -9.65 -12.24
N GLN A 63 4.85 -10.71 -12.49
CA GLN A 63 4.33 -12.08 -12.51
C GLN A 63 4.50 -12.74 -11.15
N ILE A 64 3.75 -13.81 -10.90
CA ILE A 64 3.81 -14.53 -9.61
C ILE A 64 5.22 -15.08 -9.34
N THR A 65 5.94 -15.48 -10.39
CA THR A 65 7.32 -15.96 -10.31
C THR A 65 8.31 -14.90 -9.86
N ASP A 66 8.00 -13.62 -10.04
CA ASP A 66 8.87 -12.51 -9.66
C ASP A 66 8.70 -12.10 -8.19
N ILE A 67 7.66 -12.63 -7.52
CA ILE A 67 7.34 -12.29 -6.13
C ILE A 67 7.36 -13.47 -5.17
N LEU A 68 7.36 -14.71 -5.66
CA LEU A 68 7.49 -15.88 -4.81
C LEU A 68 8.89 -15.90 -4.17
N PRO A 69 9.00 -16.28 -2.88
CA PRO A 69 10.30 -16.65 -2.34
C PRO A 69 10.84 -17.85 -3.13
N PRO A 70 12.14 -17.90 -3.45
CA PRO A 70 12.73 -19.08 -4.07
C PRO A 70 12.51 -20.33 -3.20
N ALA A 71 12.29 -21.47 -3.85
CA ALA A 71 11.80 -22.70 -3.21
C ALA A 71 12.68 -23.22 -2.05
N ASP A 72 13.97 -22.86 -2.03
CA ASP A 72 14.96 -23.30 -1.04
C ASP A 72 15.57 -22.13 -0.23
N THR A 73 15.00 -20.93 -0.29
CA THR A 73 15.57 -19.77 0.42
C THR A 73 15.50 -19.99 1.92
N LYS A 74 16.66 -20.10 2.54
CA LYS A 74 16.76 -20.01 4.00
C LYS A 74 16.73 -18.54 4.43
N PRO A 75 16.35 -18.24 5.68
CA PRO A 75 16.33 -16.87 6.20
C PRO A 75 17.66 -16.10 6.04
N GLU A 76 18.80 -16.79 5.95
CA GLU A 76 20.11 -16.19 5.67
C GLU A 76 20.32 -15.76 4.20
N ASP A 77 19.56 -16.32 3.26
CA ASP A 77 19.76 -16.14 1.81
C ASP A 77 18.98 -14.96 1.22
N VAL A 78 18.10 -14.31 2.00
CA VAL A 78 17.24 -13.20 1.52
C VAL A 78 18.01 -11.94 1.13
N ARG A 79 19.23 -11.74 1.64
CA ARG A 79 20.11 -10.63 1.25
C ARG A 79 20.50 -10.68 -0.24
N GLY A 80 20.64 -11.87 -0.81
CA GLY A 80 21.00 -12.07 -2.21
C GLY A 80 19.84 -11.89 -3.19
N LEU A 81 18.61 -11.68 -2.69
CA LEU A 81 17.41 -11.59 -3.51
C LEU A 81 17.06 -10.17 -3.93
N LEU A 82 17.79 -9.16 -3.45
CA LEU A 82 17.57 -7.78 -3.86
C LEU A 82 17.83 -7.59 -5.34
N THR A 83 16.82 -7.08 -6.03
CA THR A 83 16.86 -6.71 -7.44
C THR A 83 16.66 -5.21 -7.65
N THR A 84 16.16 -4.51 -6.62
CA THR A 84 15.91 -3.07 -6.67
C THR A 84 17.20 -2.24 -6.54
N PRO A 85 17.31 -1.07 -7.20
CA PRO A 85 18.49 -0.20 -7.10
C PRO A 85 18.75 0.31 -5.68
N ALA A 86 20.02 0.63 -5.37
CA ALA A 86 20.38 1.29 -4.11
C ALA A 86 19.61 2.61 -3.91
N GLY A 87 19.24 2.92 -2.68
CA GLY A 87 18.44 4.10 -2.32
C GLY A 87 16.93 3.92 -2.55
N THR A 88 16.46 2.71 -2.90
CA THR A 88 15.05 2.47 -3.22
C THR A 88 14.38 1.44 -2.32
N LEU A 89 13.05 1.53 -2.28
CA LEU A 89 12.14 0.59 -1.66
C LEU A 89 11.18 0.09 -2.75
N SER A 90 11.07 -1.22 -2.96
CA SER A 90 10.18 -1.79 -3.96
C SER A 90 9.10 -2.66 -3.33
N PHE A 91 7.87 -2.56 -3.81
CA PHE A 91 6.73 -3.36 -3.40
C PHE A 91 6.12 -4.04 -4.62
N GLY A 92 5.97 -5.37 -4.60
CA GLY A 92 5.30 -6.13 -5.65
C GLY A 92 4.16 -6.97 -5.09
N LEU A 93 2.96 -6.85 -5.66
CA LEU A 93 1.78 -7.60 -5.24
C LEU A 93 1.30 -8.50 -6.36
N GLN A 94 1.17 -9.80 -6.09
CA GLN A 94 0.58 -10.76 -7.03
C GLN A 94 -0.13 -11.87 -6.23
N SER A 95 -1.02 -12.61 -6.90
CA SER A 95 -1.80 -13.66 -6.29
C SER A 95 -1.93 -14.88 -7.20
N ARG A 96 -2.12 -16.04 -6.60
CA ARG A 96 -2.43 -17.29 -7.30
C ARG A 96 -3.37 -18.13 -6.45
N ARG A 97 -4.31 -18.87 -7.03
CA ARG A 97 -5.35 -19.58 -6.25
C ARG A 97 -4.82 -20.58 -5.23
N ASP A 98 -3.73 -21.26 -5.55
CA ASP A 98 -3.09 -22.29 -4.74
C ASP A 98 -2.16 -21.74 -3.66
N VAL A 99 -1.67 -20.50 -3.82
CA VAL A 99 -0.75 -19.87 -2.88
C VAL A 99 -1.44 -18.78 -2.06
N GLY A 100 -2.42 -18.07 -2.59
CA GLY A 100 -2.96 -16.84 -2.01
C GLY A 100 -2.30 -15.59 -2.60
N SER A 101 -2.40 -14.47 -1.88
CA SER A 101 -1.72 -13.22 -2.22
C SER A 101 -0.38 -13.11 -1.51
N ILE A 102 0.63 -12.62 -2.25
CA ILE A 102 1.96 -12.34 -1.72
C ILE A 102 2.31 -10.89 -2.02
N LEU A 103 2.79 -10.19 -1.00
CA LEU A 103 3.48 -8.92 -1.15
C LEU A 103 4.98 -9.16 -0.93
N ARG A 104 5.78 -8.87 -1.94
CA ARG A 104 7.25 -8.83 -1.84
C ARG A 104 7.68 -7.40 -1.59
N VAL A 105 8.44 -7.15 -0.53
CA VAL A 105 9.01 -5.84 -0.20
C VAL A 105 10.53 -5.93 -0.18
N GLU A 106 11.18 -5.11 -1.00
CA GLU A 106 12.64 -5.06 -1.16
C GLU A 106 13.17 -3.72 -0.64
N ASN A 107 14.06 -3.75 0.35
CA ASN A 107 14.61 -2.54 0.94
C ASN A 107 16.11 -2.37 0.65
N ALA A 108 16.42 -1.56 -0.36
CA ALA A 108 17.79 -1.15 -0.69
C ALA A 108 18.13 0.28 -0.23
N THR A 109 17.36 0.85 0.71
CA THR A 109 17.54 2.25 1.16
C THR A 109 18.74 2.44 2.10
N GLY A 110 19.27 1.36 2.67
CA GLY A 110 20.32 1.42 3.69
C GLY A 110 19.82 1.69 5.11
N LYS A 111 18.51 1.88 5.30
CA LYS A 111 17.84 1.99 6.61
C LYS A 111 16.75 0.94 6.75
N GLY A 112 16.51 0.43 7.96
CA GLY A 112 15.37 -0.44 8.21
C GLY A 112 14.08 0.38 8.13
N ILE A 113 13.02 -0.17 7.55
CA ILE A 113 11.75 0.54 7.36
C ILE A 113 10.62 -0.17 8.09
N ARG A 114 9.82 0.62 8.83
CA ARG A 114 8.51 0.24 9.34
C ARG A 114 7.44 0.97 8.53
N TYR A 115 6.32 0.31 8.28
CA TYR A 115 5.16 0.89 7.64
C TYR A 115 3.89 0.24 8.18
N VAL A 116 2.76 0.92 8.03
CA VAL A 116 1.43 0.37 8.29
C VAL A 116 0.80 -0.03 6.96
N ALA A 117 0.12 -1.17 6.92
CA ALA A 117 -0.57 -1.64 5.74
C ALA A 117 -2.07 -1.84 5.98
N TYR A 118 -2.86 -1.46 4.98
CA TYR A 118 -4.26 -1.82 4.83
C TYR A 118 -4.44 -2.63 3.55
N ILE A 119 -5.38 -3.56 3.55
CA ILE A 119 -5.66 -4.41 2.40
C ILE A 119 -7.13 -4.33 2.04
N ARG A 120 -7.40 -4.38 0.74
CA ARG A 120 -8.75 -4.58 0.21
C ARG A 120 -8.83 -5.91 -0.51
N ARG A 121 -9.98 -6.55 -0.36
CA ARG A 121 -10.27 -7.89 -0.89
C ARG A 121 -11.57 -7.85 -1.68
N VAL A 122 -11.80 -8.88 -2.49
CA VAL A 122 -13.12 -9.12 -3.06
C VAL A 122 -13.80 -10.20 -2.22
N SER A 123 -14.91 -9.85 -1.58
CA SER A 123 -15.73 -10.78 -0.80
C SER A 123 -17.17 -10.71 -1.30
N GLN A 124 -17.77 -11.88 -1.57
CA GLN A 124 -19.15 -11.99 -2.05
C GLN A 124 -19.46 -11.11 -3.30
N GLY A 125 -18.47 -10.94 -4.18
CA GLY A 125 -18.60 -10.15 -5.41
C GLY A 125 -18.50 -8.63 -5.20
N ALA A 126 -18.22 -8.17 -3.98
CA ALA A 126 -18.01 -6.76 -3.66
C ALA A 126 -16.57 -6.51 -3.18
N VAL A 127 -16.08 -5.32 -3.48
CA VAL A 127 -14.82 -4.83 -2.92
C VAL A 127 -15.04 -4.44 -1.46
N THR A 128 -14.20 -4.96 -0.58
CA THR A 128 -14.25 -4.62 0.85
C THR A 128 -13.67 -3.23 1.09
N GLU A 129 -14.08 -2.63 2.21
CA GLU A 129 -13.35 -1.51 2.80
C GLU A 129 -11.90 -1.91 3.14
N PRO A 130 -10.94 -0.95 3.12
CA PRO A 130 -9.58 -1.21 3.58
C PRO A 130 -9.57 -1.65 5.04
N ARG A 131 -8.93 -2.78 5.33
CA ARG A 131 -8.72 -3.26 6.70
C ARG A 131 -7.23 -3.31 7.00
N ARG A 132 -6.82 -2.86 8.18
CA ARG A 132 -5.41 -2.95 8.60
C ARG A 132 -5.01 -4.44 8.67
N THR A 133 -3.79 -4.73 8.26
CA THR A 133 -3.16 -6.05 8.38
C THR A 133 -1.86 -5.92 9.17
N SER A 134 -1.42 -7.02 9.77
CA SER A 134 -0.04 -7.12 10.24
C SER A 134 0.92 -7.17 9.06
N VAL A 135 2.07 -6.52 9.23
CA VAL A 135 3.24 -6.59 8.35
C VAL A 135 4.49 -6.60 9.22
N CYS A 136 5.61 -7.00 8.64
CA CYS A 136 6.91 -6.93 9.28
C CYS A 136 7.68 -5.69 8.87
N THR A 137 8.53 -5.20 9.77
CA THR A 137 9.59 -4.27 9.38
C THR A 137 10.48 -4.91 8.32
N VAL A 138 11.04 -4.08 7.44
CA VAL A 138 11.93 -4.52 6.37
C VAL A 138 13.33 -3.99 6.68
N PRO A 139 14.23 -4.83 7.21
CA PRO A 139 15.59 -4.38 7.53
C PRO A 139 16.36 -3.92 6.29
N PRO A 140 17.44 -3.14 6.47
CA PRO A 140 18.22 -2.66 5.34
C PRO A 140 18.89 -3.84 4.63
N GLY A 141 18.81 -3.85 3.30
CA GLY A 141 19.44 -4.89 2.50
C GLY A 141 18.69 -6.21 2.50
N LEU A 142 17.41 -6.23 2.89
CA LEU A 142 16.58 -7.45 2.91
C LEU A 142 15.37 -7.37 1.99
N VAL A 143 14.83 -8.56 1.74
CA VAL A 143 13.52 -8.79 1.14
C VAL A 143 12.62 -9.44 2.19
N VAL A 144 11.42 -8.91 2.36
CA VAL A 144 10.37 -9.47 3.22
C VAL A 144 9.20 -9.89 2.35
N PHE A 145 8.53 -10.97 2.73
CA PHE A 145 7.35 -11.48 2.06
C PHE A 145 6.19 -11.52 3.05
N GLU A 146 5.13 -10.77 2.74
CA GLU A 146 3.86 -10.89 3.43
C GLU A 146 2.95 -11.84 2.65
N HIS A 147 2.17 -12.61 3.38
CA HIS A 147 1.32 -13.65 2.80
C HIS A 147 -0.10 -13.57 3.36
N TRP A 148 -1.08 -13.65 2.46
CA TRP A 148 -2.49 -13.77 2.82
C TRP A 148 -3.13 -14.93 2.06
N PRO A 149 -3.92 -15.79 2.73
CA PRO A 149 -4.59 -16.91 2.07
C PRO A 149 -5.68 -16.46 1.09
N GLU A 150 -6.21 -15.25 1.28
CA GLU A 150 -7.27 -14.67 0.46
C GLU A 150 -6.69 -13.74 -0.62
N PRO A 151 -7.37 -13.59 -1.77
CA PRO A 151 -6.96 -12.66 -2.81
C PRO A 151 -7.12 -11.21 -2.35
N VAL A 152 -5.98 -10.57 -2.07
CA VAL A 152 -5.82 -9.13 -1.91
C VAL A 152 -5.63 -8.51 -3.28
N PHE A 153 -6.48 -7.56 -3.66
CA PHE A 153 -6.36 -6.86 -4.95
C PHE A 153 -5.68 -5.48 -4.81
N GLN A 154 -5.60 -4.95 -3.59
CA GLN A 154 -4.93 -3.68 -3.28
C GLN A 154 -4.30 -3.73 -1.89
N VAL A 155 -3.07 -3.22 -1.78
CA VAL A 155 -2.39 -2.89 -0.53
C VAL A 155 -2.23 -1.37 -0.46
N ILE A 156 -2.55 -0.78 0.68
CA ILE A 156 -2.29 0.63 0.99
C ILE A 156 -1.23 0.66 2.08
N ALA A 157 0.01 1.02 1.72
CA ALA A 157 1.13 1.14 2.66
C ALA A 157 1.40 2.62 2.98
N ALA A 158 1.49 2.95 4.26
CA ALA A 158 1.62 4.33 4.74
C ALA A 158 2.46 4.39 6.02
N SER A 159 2.69 5.60 6.53
CA SER A 159 3.46 5.83 7.78
C SER A 159 4.85 5.19 7.73
N PHE A 160 5.57 5.45 6.64
CA PHE A 160 6.95 4.98 6.47
C PHE A 160 7.86 5.65 7.49
N GLU A 161 8.51 4.85 8.32
CA GLU A 161 9.40 5.32 9.38
C GLU A 161 10.69 4.52 9.37
N ASP A 162 11.82 5.21 9.52
CA ASP A 162 13.11 4.56 9.72
C ASP A 162 13.12 3.86 11.08
N VAL A 163 13.67 2.66 11.10
CA VAL A 163 13.91 1.86 12.31
C VAL A 163 15.32 1.28 12.29
N GLU A 164 15.88 1.11 13.48
CA GLU A 164 17.15 0.43 13.68
C GLU A 164 16.92 -1.08 13.83
N GLY A 165 17.89 -1.89 13.41
CA GLY A 165 17.85 -3.35 13.48
C GLY A 165 18.10 -4.04 12.15
N ASP A 166 18.57 -5.28 12.22
CA ASP A 166 18.94 -6.12 11.08
C ASP A 166 18.02 -7.34 10.88
N ALA A 167 17.05 -7.52 11.78
CA ALA A 167 16.06 -8.60 11.75
C ALA A 167 14.62 -8.06 11.58
N PRO A 168 13.75 -8.73 10.79
CA PRO A 168 12.35 -8.33 10.68
C PRO A 168 11.62 -8.46 12.02
N VAL A 169 10.79 -7.47 12.34
CA VAL A 169 9.90 -7.45 13.50
C VAL A 169 8.48 -7.34 13.00
N CYS A 170 7.66 -8.35 13.25
CA CYS A 170 6.28 -8.42 12.76
C CYS A 170 5.29 -7.89 13.79
N GLU A 171 4.34 -7.06 13.33
CA GLU A 171 3.19 -6.69 14.16
C GLU A 171 2.38 -7.95 14.50
N SER A 172 1.87 -8.06 15.73
CA SER A 172 0.96 -9.13 16.12
C SER A 172 -0.31 -9.08 15.27
N HIS A 173 -0.91 -10.22 14.92
CA HIS A 173 -2.15 -10.26 14.12
C HIS A 173 -3.33 -9.50 14.75
N ASP A 174 -3.30 -9.20 16.06
CA ASP A 174 -4.39 -8.61 16.85
C ASP A 174 -4.54 -7.08 16.68
N VAL A 175 -4.02 -6.47 15.61
CA VAL A 175 -4.06 -5.01 15.46
C VAL A 175 -5.45 -4.42 15.18
N ASN A 176 -6.52 -5.23 15.19
CA ASN A 176 -7.90 -4.80 14.99
C ASN A 176 -8.94 -5.72 15.69
N GLU A 177 -8.90 -5.85 17.01
CA GLU A 177 -10.16 -6.04 17.76
C GLU A 177 -10.78 -4.67 18.09
#